data_AF-A0A519RKP4-F1
#
_entry.id   AF-A0A519RKP4-F1
#
_cell.length_a   1.000
_cell.length_b   1.000
_cell.length_c   1.000
_cell.angle_alpha   90.00
_cell.angle_beta   90.00
_cell.angle_gamma   90.00
#
_symmetry.space_group_name_H-M   'P 1'
#
loop_
_entity.id
_entity.type
_entity.pdbx_description
1 polymer ?
#
loop_
_entity_poly.entity_id
_entity_poly.type
_entity_poly.pdbx_seq_one_letter_code
_entity_poly.pdbx_strand_id
1 'polypeptide(L)'
;MAIFTKHVRKGHFIDFNLTTDKLISLCRISFDGYGCCNLTDNSKKLDFEKSKKFIDEITKTELEQESLTPLVLELIKINKEHIWTDALEEYNLIDKQQ
;
A
#
# COMPACT_ATOMS: atom_id res chain seq x y z
N MET A 1 6.58 6.34 15.07
CA MET A 1 5.89 6.22 13.76
C MET A 1 6.82 5.42 12.86
N ALA A 2 6.56 4.13 12.64
CA ALA A 2 7.42 3.28 11.83
C ALA A 2 6.99 3.44 10.36
N ILE A 3 7.84 4.08 9.56
CA ILE A 3 7.64 4.26 8.13
C ILE A 3 8.35 3.09 7.44
N PHE A 4 7.60 2.20 6.79
CA PHE A 4 8.14 1.05 6.08
C PHE A 4 8.35 1.41 4.61
N THR A 5 9.54 1.90 4.26
CA THR A 5 9.87 2.31 2.89
C THR A 5 10.55 1.16 2.13
N LYS A 6 9.80 0.43 1.28
CA LYS A 6 10.41 -0.54 0.34
C LYS A 6 11.02 0.23 -0.83
N HIS A 7 12.35 0.29 -0.89
CA HIS A 7 13.08 0.90 -2.00
C HIS A 7 13.14 -0.07 -3.17
N VAL A 8 12.38 0.21 -4.23
CA VAL A 8 12.56 -0.44 -5.53
C VAL A 8 13.33 0.55 -6.41
N ARG A 9 14.47 0.12 -6.97
CA ARG A 9 15.37 1.02 -7.73
C ARG A 9 14.58 1.73 -8.84
N LYS A 10 14.70 3.07 -8.85
CA LYS A 10 13.97 4.12 -9.59
C LYS A 10 12.56 4.49 -9.05
N GLY A 11 12.52 5.47 -8.14
CA GLY A 11 11.48 6.51 -8.06
C GLY A 11 10.10 6.16 -7.47
N HIS A 12 9.76 4.89 -7.31
CA HIS A 12 8.46 4.48 -6.78
C HIS A 12 8.58 3.95 -5.36
N PHE A 13 7.76 4.50 -4.47
CA PHE A 13 7.66 4.08 -3.09
C PHE A 13 6.21 4.14 -2.62
N ILE A 14 5.90 3.27 -1.67
CA ILE A 14 4.60 3.22 -1.02
C ILE A 14 4.86 3.31 0.47
N ASP A 15 4.19 4.26 1.11
CA ASP A 15 4.21 4.44 2.55
C ASP A 15 2.90 3.95 3.16
N PHE A 16 3.04 3.23 4.26
CA PHE A 16 1.93 2.75 5.07
C PHE A 16 1.95 3.45 6.44
N ASN A 17 0.78 3.54 7.06
CA ASN A 17 0.64 4.02 8.41
C ASN A 17 -0.11 3.00 9.26
N LEU A 18 0.31 2.88 10.51
CA LEU A 18 -0.38 2.11 11.53
C LEU A 18 -1.20 3.07 12.39
N THR A 19 -2.52 2.95 12.34
CA THR A 19 -3.40 3.79 13.15
C THR A 19 -3.37 3.39 14.62
N THR A 20 -3.90 4.25 15.49
CA THR A 20 -4.10 3.95 16.91
C THR A 20 -4.91 2.68 17.16
N ASP A 21 -5.85 2.37 16.25
CA ASP A 21 -6.66 1.14 16.25
C ASP A 21 -5.93 -0.11 15.74
N LYS A 22 -4.62 0.00 15.49
CA LYS A 22 -3.78 -1.06 14.90
C LYS A 22 -4.23 -1.50 13.50
N LEU A 23 -4.80 -0.58 12.72
CA LEU A 23 -5.17 -0.82 11.34
C LEU A 23 -4.12 -0.24 10.40
N ILE A 24 -3.86 -0.94 9.30
CA ILE A 24 -2.92 -0.50 8.27
C ILE A 24 -3.67 0.37 7.25
N SER A 25 -3.13 1.55 6.97
CA SER A 25 -3.66 2.50 6.01
C SER A 25 -2.59 2.94 5.01
N LEU A 26 -2.99 3.26 3.78
CA LEU A 26 -2.08 3.80 2.77
C LEU A 26 -1.82 5.27 3.10
N CYS A 27 -0.56 5.65 3.26
CA CYS A 27 -0.17 7.03 3.56
C CYS A 27 0.11 7.78 2.27
N ARG A 28 1.05 7.26 1.48
CA ARG A 28 1.50 7.88 0.23
C ARG A 28 1.84 6.81 -0.78
N ILE A 29 1.68 7.17 -2.04
CA ILE A 29 2.14 6.36 -3.16
C ILE A 29 2.77 7.28 -4.20
N SER A 30 3.96 6.91 -4.66
CA SER A 30 4.68 7.61 -5.71
C SER A 30 4.90 6.68 -6.89
N PHE A 31 4.49 7.13 -8.08
CA PHE A 31 4.77 6.47 -9.34
C PHE A 31 5.66 7.35 -10.19
N ASP A 32 6.68 6.74 -10.79
CA ASP A 32 7.56 7.43 -11.73
C ASP A 32 6.71 7.89 -12.93
N GLY A 33 6.78 9.18 -13.29
CA GLY A 33 5.97 9.76 -14.36
C GLY A 33 4.59 10.32 -13.94
N TYR A 34 4.05 9.96 -12.77
CA TYR A 34 2.78 10.52 -12.26
C TYR A 34 2.96 11.47 -11.06
N GLY A 35 4.01 11.24 -10.27
CA GLY A 35 4.29 12.01 -9.06
C GLY A 35 3.83 11.30 -7.78
N CYS A 36 3.64 12.07 -6.72
CA CYS A 36 3.34 11.58 -5.36
C CYS A 36 1.91 11.92 -4.94
N CYS A 37 1.11 10.90 -4.61
CA CYS A 37 -0.23 11.05 -4.03
C CYS A 37 -0.17 10.82 -2.52
N ASN A 38 -0.75 11.74 -1.75
CA ASN A 38 -0.89 11.63 -0.31
C ASN A 38 -2.35 11.34 0.07
N LEU A 39 -2.58 10.24 0.76
CA LEU A 39 -3.91 9.72 1.10
C LEU A 39 -4.29 9.94 2.57
N THR A 40 -3.45 10.60 3.38
CA THR A 40 -3.53 10.63 4.85
C THR A 40 -4.90 10.87 5.48
N ASP A 41 -5.76 11.70 4.89
CA ASP A 41 -7.08 12.05 5.47
C ASP A 41 -8.24 11.17 4.96
N ASN A 42 -8.14 10.62 3.75
CA ASN A 42 -9.23 9.85 3.10
C ASN A 42 -8.87 8.38 2.85
N SER A 43 -7.71 7.94 3.36
CA SER A 43 -7.19 6.59 3.21
C SER A 43 -8.13 5.57 3.84
N LYS A 44 -8.68 4.69 2.99
CA LYS A 44 -9.34 3.47 3.44
C LYS A 44 -8.29 2.52 4.01
N LYS A 45 -8.67 1.82 5.07
CA LYS A 45 -7.79 0.96 5.88
C LYS A 45 -8.10 -0.51 5.59
N LEU A 46 -7.12 -1.37 5.80
CA LEU A 46 -7.38 -2.81 5.87
C LEU A 46 -8.27 -3.11 7.09
N ASP A 47 -9.03 -4.21 7.00
CA ASP A 47 -9.73 -4.73 8.17
C ASP A 47 -8.75 -5.23 9.25
N PHE A 48 -9.27 -5.56 10.43
CA PHE A 48 -8.45 -5.96 11.56
C PHE A 48 -7.63 -7.23 11.31
N GLU A 49 -8.20 -8.25 10.67
CA GLU A 49 -7.51 -9.52 10.42
C GLU A 49 -6.37 -9.34 9.42
N LYS A 50 -6.62 -8.60 8.36
CA LYS A 50 -5.60 -8.30 7.34
C LYS A 50 -4.54 -7.34 7.84
N SER A 51 -4.91 -6.33 8.62
CA SER A 51 -3.96 -5.43 9.27
C SER A 51 -3.04 -6.20 10.21
N LYS A 52 -3.60 -7.12 11.00
CA LYS A 52 -2.80 -7.99 11.87
C LYS A 52 -1.81 -8.82 11.08
N LYS A 53 -2.25 -9.51 10.02
CA LYS A 53 -1.36 -10.27 9.13
C LYS A 53 -0.25 -9.39 8.54
N PHE A 54 -0.60 -8.20 8.07
CA PHE A 54 0.36 -7.25 7.52
C PHE A 54 1.43 -6.87 8.56
N ILE A 55 1.01 -6.57 9.79
CA ILE A 55 1.91 -6.22 10.90
C ILE A 55 2.80 -7.41 11.26
N ASP A 56 2.25 -8.62 11.39
CA ASP A 56 3.02 -9.84 11.62
C ASP A 56 4.09 -10.01 10.54
N GLU A 57 3.75 -9.89 9.26
CA GLU A 57 4.70 -10.02 8.14
C GLU A 57 5.80 -8.96 8.15
N ILE A 58 5.48 -7.68 8.38
CA ILE A 58 6.49 -6.61 8.37
C ILE A 58 7.36 -6.59 9.63
N THR A 59 6.94 -7.26 10.70
CA THR A 59 7.73 -7.40 11.94
C THR A 59 8.66 -8.59 11.91
N LYS A 60 8.51 -9.52 10.95
CA LYS A 60 9.46 -10.60 10.71
C LYS A 60 10.81 -10.03 10.26
N THR A 61 11.88 -10.76 10.59
CA THR A 61 13.24 -10.43 10.14
C THR A 61 13.39 -10.56 8.63
N GLU A 62 12.68 -11.52 8.03
CA GLU A 62 12.61 -11.72 6.58
C GLU A 62 11.18 -11.49 6.11
N LEU A 63 11.01 -10.61 5.13
CA LEU A 63 9.71 -10.25 4.59
C LEU A 63 9.25 -11.30 3.59
N GLU A 64 8.16 -12.01 3.89
CA GLU A 64 7.54 -12.92 2.93
C GLU A 64 6.69 -12.12 1.95
N GLN A 65 7.29 -11.80 0.80
CA GLN A 65 6.63 -11.00 -0.22
C GLN A 65 5.35 -11.66 -0.75
N GLU A 66 5.28 -13.00 -0.81
CA GLU A 66 4.08 -13.71 -1.27
C GLU A 66 2.87 -13.48 -0.34
N SER A 67 3.12 -13.36 0.97
CA SER A 67 2.08 -13.08 1.97
C SER A 67 1.70 -11.59 2.01
N LEU A 68 2.68 -10.70 1.79
CA LEU A 68 2.48 -9.25 1.89
C LEU A 68 1.88 -8.64 0.61
N THR A 69 2.28 -9.12 -0.57
CA THR A 69 1.78 -8.65 -1.87
C THR A 69 0.26 -8.54 -1.95
N PRO A 70 -0.52 -9.60 -1.64
CA PRO A 70 -1.98 -9.51 -1.74
C PRO A 70 -2.59 -8.47 -0.79
N LEU A 71 -2.00 -8.27 0.40
CA LEU A 71 -2.47 -7.27 1.36
C LEU A 71 -2.20 -5.84 0.88
N VAL A 72 -1.04 -5.60 0.27
CA VAL A 72 -0.69 -4.32 -0.35
C VAL A 72 -1.61 -4.02 -1.54
N LEU A 73 -1.82 -5.01 -2.42
CA LEU A 73 -2.71 -4.86 -3.57
C LEU A 73 -4.15 -4.57 -3.14
N GLU A 74 -4.64 -5.22 -2.09
CA GLU A 74 -5.96 -4.93 -1.56
C GLU A 74 -6.06 -3.49 -1.05
N LEU A 75 -5.05 -3.03 -0.30
CA LEU A 75 -5.00 -1.67 0.20
C LEU A 75 -4.98 -0.63 -0.94
N ILE A 76 -4.25 -0.90 -2.02
CA ILE A 76 -4.26 -0.08 -3.23
C ILE A 76 -5.64 -0.10 -3.89
N LYS A 77 -6.26 -1.29 -4.01
CA LYS A 77 -7.57 -1.48 -4.66
C LYS A 77 -8.69 -0.74 -3.93
N ILE A 78 -8.75 -0.79 -2.61
CA ILE A 78 -9.77 -0.06 -1.83
C ILE A 78 -9.58 1.46 -1.93
N ASN A 79 -8.34 1.90 -2.13
CA ASN A 79 -7.95 3.31 -2.28
C ASN A 79 -7.86 3.78 -3.75
N LYS A 80 -8.23 2.94 -4.73
CA LYS A 80 -8.04 3.23 -6.16
C LYS A 80 -8.67 4.55 -6.61
N GLU A 81 -9.78 4.95 -5.97
CA GLU A 81 -10.51 6.20 -6.25
C GLU A 81 -9.68 7.45 -5.88
N HIS A 82 -8.65 7.28 -5.06
CA HIS A 82 -7.75 8.33 -4.58
C HIS A 82 -6.36 8.24 -5.22
N ILE A 83 -6.15 7.34 -6.19
CA ILE A 83 -4.87 7.11 -6.86
C ILE A 83 -5.10 7.26 -8.37
N TRP A 84 -4.06 7.67 -9.12
CA TRP A 84 -4.12 7.70 -10.58
C TRP A 84 -4.43 6.31 -11.14
N THR A 85 -5.62 6.15 -11.71
CA THR A 85 -6.06 4.85 -12.27
C THR A 85 -5.13 4.42 -13.40
N ASP A 86 -4.69 5.36 -14.25
CA ASP A 86 -3.70 5.10 -15.31
C ASP A 86 -2.40 4.50 -14.76
N ALA A 87 -1.89 5.02 -13.64
CA ALA A 87 -0.70 4.47 -12.98
C ALA A 87 -0.96 3.07 -12.43
N LEU A 88 -2.13 2.84 -11.82
CA LEU A 88 -2.48 1.52 -11.32
C LEU A 88 -2.59 0.47 -12.44
N GLU A 89 -3.09 0.87 -13.62
CA GLU A 89 -3.15 0.01 -14.80
C GLU A 89 -1.77 -0.23 -15.43
N GLU A 90 -0.96 0.82 -15.59
CA GLU A 90 0.38 0.73 -16.16
C GLU A 90 1.28 -0.21 -15.34
N TYR A 91 1.20 -0.10 -14.02
CA TYR A 91 1.97 -0.94 -13.09
C TYR A 91 1.27 -2.28 -12.76
N ASN A 92 0.11 -2.60 -13.38
CA ASN A 92 -0.66 -3.82 -13.14
C ASN A 92 -0.99 -4.07 -11.65
N LEU A 93 -1.25 -2.99 -10.90
CA LEU A 93 -1.57 -3.03 -9.47
C LEU A 93 -3.06 -3.21 -9.18
N ILE A 94 -3.89 -2.96 -10.18
CA ILE A 94 -5.28 -3.35 -10.19
C ILE A 94 -5.51 -4.25 -11.40
N ASP A 95 -6.21 -5.34 -11.18
CA ASP A 95 -6.65 -6.19 -12.26
C ASP A 95 -7.63 -5.39 -13.13
N LYS A 96 -7.49 -5.48 -14.46
CA LYS A 96 -8.47 -4.97 -15.43
C LYS A 96 -9.74 -5.81 -15.35
N GLN A 97 -10.43 -5.76 -14.22
CA GLN A 97 -11.78 -6.29 -14.13
C GLN A 97 -12.71 -5.26 -14.75
N GLN A 98 -13.04 -5.56 -16.01
CA GLN A 98 -14.07 -4.99 -16.87
C GLN A 98 -15.35 -4.57 -16.15
#